data_AF-A0A6V7USZ5-F1
#
_entry.id   AF-A0A6V7USZ5-F1
#
_cell.length_a   1.000
_cell.length_b   1.000
_cell.length_c   1.000
_cell.angle_alpha   90.00
_cell.angle_beta   90.00
_cell.angle_gamma   90.00
#
_symmetry.space_group_name_H-M   'P 1'
#
loop_
_entity.id
_entity.type
_entity.pdbx_description
1 polymer ?
#
loop_
_entity_poly.entity_id
_entity_poly.type
_entity_poly.pdbx_seq_one_letter_code
_entity_poly.pdbx_strand_id
1 'polypeptide(L)'
;MEYYKNKLLSSYWTEINLIGYKIELLEKQKLEYPKKLEREIIYIGNKISEINDSKQRHCFNCEDTKSKGWFRYIKEHFLCNACHQYKKRNNGKNRTNQLWLKIEKHNRQCYICGVTQTKFWRRHSELGRYLCNPCGQTQRGYYLKRRANKNSEGIE
;
A
#
# COMPACT_ATOMS: atom_id res chain seq x y z
N MET A 1 -0.24 -4.00 -10.68
CA MET A 1 -1.07 -5.21 -10.58
C MET A 1 -0.85 -6.13 -11.79
N GLU A 2 -1.01 -5.64 -13.03
CA GLU A 2 -0.76 -6.39 -14.30
C GLU A 2 0.57 -7.15 -14.36
N TYR A 3 1.68 -6.46 -14.10
CA TYR A 3 3.04 -7.02 -14.22
C TYR A 3 3.25 -8.27 -13.35
N TYR A 4 2.66 -8.27 -12.16
CA TYR A 4 2.81 -9.35 -11.20
C TYR A 4 1.89 -10.53 -11.50
N LYS A 5 0.68 -10.28 -12.02
CA LYS A 5 -0.18 -11.33 -12.61
C LYS A 5 0.55 -12.08 -13.73
N ASN A 6 1.18 -11.35 -14.64
CA ASN A 6 1.88 -11.94 -15.79
C ASN A 6 3.08 -12.80 -15.39
N LYS A 7 3.85 -12.38 -14.37
CA LYS A 7 4.99 -13.16 -13.87
C LYS A 7 4.59 -14.42 -13.10
N LEU A 8 3.42 -14.41 -12.45
CA LEU A 8 2.87 -15.56 -11.72
C LEU A 8 2.29 -16.61 -12.66
N LEU A 9 1.57 -16.16 -13.69
CA LEU A 9 1.11 -17.03 -14.77
C LEU A 9 2.31 -17.67 -15.47
N SER A 10 3.41 -16.96 -15.64
CA SER A 10 4.66 -17.49 -16.22
C SER A 10 5.29 -18.63 -15.40
N SER A 11 5.18 -18.66 -14.06
CA SER A 11 5.78 -19.74 -13.26
C SER A 11 4.97 -21.03 -13.27
N TYR A 12 3.67 -20.95 -13.57
CA TYR A 12 2.73 -22.08 -13.65
C TYR A 12 2.29 -22.35 -15.11
N TRP A 13 2.92 -21.68 -16.07
CA TRP A 13 2.47 -21.62 -17.46
C TRP A 13 2.38 -23.02 -18.08
N THR A 14 3.36 -23.88 -17.80
CA THR A 14 3.41 -25.26 -18.27
C THR A 14 2.28 -26.12 -17.70
N GLU A 15 1.99 -26.00 -16.41
CA GLU A 15 0.95 -26.78 -15.74
C GLU A 15 -0.45 -26.31 -16.16
N ILE A 16 -0.64 -25.00 -16.32
CA ILE A 16 -1.87 -24.39 -16.82
C ILE A 16 -2.15 -24.87 -18.25
N ASN A 17 -1.15 -24.91 -19.14
CA ASN A 17 -1.33 -25.42 -20.49
C ASN A 17 -1.61 -26.91 -20.56
N LEU A 18 -0.97 -27.71 -19.71
CA LEU A 18 -1.22 -29.15 -19.68
C LEU A 18 -2.65 -29.45 -19.23
N ILE A 19 -3.17 -28.67 -18.29
CA ILE A 19 -4.59 -28.71 -17.91
C ILE A 19 -5.47 -28.27 -19.08
N GLY A 20 -5.16 -27.14 -19.71
CA GLY A 20 -5.90 -26.62 -20.86
C GLY A 20 -5.99 -27.62 -22.02
N TYR A 21 -4.86 -28.27 -22.36
CA TYR A 21 -4.80 -29.30 -23.40
C TYR A 21 -5.65 -30.53 -23.06
N LYS A 22 -5.64 -30.98 -21.79
CA LYS A 22 -6.52 -32.08 -21.34
C LYS A 22 -7.99 -31.70 -21.41
N ILE A 23 -8.34 -30.45 -21.09
CA ILE A 23 -9.71 -29.93 -21.20
C ILE A 23 -10.17 -29.93 -22.66
N GLU A 24 -9.37 -29.37 -23.58
CA GLU A 24 -9.69 -29.35 -25.02
C GLU A 24 -9.87 -30.75 -25.60
N LEU A 25 -9.05 -31.73 -25.19
CA LEU A 25 -9.19 -33.11 -25.64
C LEU A 25 -10.50 -33.76 -25.15
N LEU A 26 -10.88 -33.52 -23.89
CA LEU A 26 -12.12 -34.05 -23.32
C LEU A 26 -13.36 -33.42 -23.99
N GLU A 27 -13.33 -32.12 -24.26
CA GLU A 27 -14.39 -31.42 -25.00
C GLU A 27 -14.54 -31.95 -26.44
N LYS A 28 -13.42 -32.14 -27.16
CA LYS A 28 -13.42 -32.74 -28.51
C LYS A 28 -14.02 -34.13 -28.53
N GLN A 29 -13.85 -34.90 -27.46
CA GLN A 29 -14.38 -36.26 -27.33
C GLN A 29 -15.77 -36.30 -26.68
N LYS A 30 -16.35 -35.15 -26.28
CA LYS A 30 -17.59 -35.05 -25.49
C LYS A 30 -17.60 -35.96 -24.25
N LEU A 31 -16.43 -36.17 -23.66
CA LEU A 31 -16.27 -37.01 -22.47
C LEU A 31 -16.49 -36.18 -21.22
N GLU A 32 -17.09 -36.80 -20.21
CA GLU A 32 -17.25 -36.18 -18.90
C GLU A 32 -15.89 -36.00 -18.22
N TYR A 33 -15.70 -34.87 -17.54
CA TYR A 33 -14.44 -34.57 -16.88
C TYR A 33 -14.17 -35.58 -15.76
N PRO A 34 -12.99 -36.23 -15.74
CA PRO A 34 -12.65 -37.14 -14.66
C PRO A 34 -12.57 -36.36 -13.35
N LYS A 35 -13.16 -36.88 -12.26
CA LYS A 35 -13.02 -36.31 -10.89
C LYS A 35 -11.57 -36.07 -10.47
N LYS A 36 -10.62 -36.81 -11.05
CA LYS A 36 -9.17 -36.61 -10.85
C LYS A 36 -8.69 -35.26 -11.40
N LEU A 37 -9.17 -34.87 -12.59
CA LEU A 37 -8.80 -33.60 -13.24
C LEU A 37 -9.38 -32.41 -12.47
N GLU A 38 -10.62 -32.52 -11.97
CA GLU A 38 -11.25 -31.51 -11.12
C GLU A 38 -10.44 -31.25 -9.84
N ARG A 39 -9.97 -32.31 -9.18
CA ARG A 39 -9.08 -32.19 -8.00
C ARG A 39 -7.74 -31.54 -8.33
N GLU A 40 -7.14 -31.88 -9.47
CA GLU A 40 -5.88 -31.26 -9.93
C GLU A 40 -6.06 -29.75 -10.16
N ILE A 41 -7.16 -29.34 -10.80
CA ILE A 41 -7.50 -27.92 -11.02
C ILE A 41 -7.66 -27.18 -9.69
N ILE A 42 -8.45 -27.72 -8.76
CA ILE A 42 -8.69 -27.09 -7.45
C ILE A 42 -7.37 -26.97 -6.65
N TYR A 43 -6.54 -28.00 -6.66
CA TYR A 43 -5.25 -27.99 -5.96
C TYR A 43 -4.33 -26.89 -6.50
N ILE A 44 -4.21 -26.79 -7.82
CA ILE A 44 -3.39 -25.76 -8.48
C ILE A 44 -3.96 -24.37 -8.22
N GLY A 45 -5.28 -24.20 -8.29
CA GLY A 45 -5.96 -22.95 -7.96
C GLY A 45 -5.67 -22.49 -6.52
N ASN A 46 -5.75 -23.40 -5.55
CA ASN A 46 -5.44 -23.12 -4.15
C ASN A 46 -3.97 -22.73 -3.95
N LYS A 47 -3.04 -23.43 -4.61
CA LYS A 47 -1.60 -23.08 -4.56
C LYS A 47 -1.31 -21.71 -5.15
N ILE A 48 -1.94 -21.36 -6.27
CA ILE A 48 -1.82 -20.04 -6.87
C ILE A 48 -2.39 -18.97 -5.92
N SER A 49 -3.54 -19.23 -5.28
CA SER A 49 -4.14 -18.30 -4.31
C SER A 49 -3.26 -18.09 -3.07
N GLU A 50 -2.72 -19.16 -2.47
CA GLU A 50 -1.79 -19.07 -1.32
C GLU A 50 -0.54 -18.24 -1.66
N ILE A 51 -0.01 -18.43 -2.87
CA ILE A 51 1.16 -17.70 -3.36
C ILE A 51 0.80 -16.24 -3.64
N ASN A 52 -0.39 -15.97 -4.18
CA ASN A 52 -0.87 -14.62 -4.39
C ASN A 52 -1.06 -13.89 -3.05
N ASP A 53 -1.67 -14.54 -2.06
CA ASP A 53 -1.89 -13.97 -0.72
C ASP A 53 -0.58 -13.74 0.04
N SER A 54 0.42 -14.61 -0.13
CA SER A 54 1.75 -14.39 0.44
C SER A 54 2.56 -13.31 -0.29
N LYS A 55 2.29 -13.07 -1.58
CA LYS A 55 2.92 -12.00 -2.38
C LYS A 55 2.21 -10.65 -2.26
N GLN A 56 0.94 -10.63 -1.87
CA GLN A 56 0.21 -9.41 -1.50
C GLN A 56 0.59 -8.89 -0.12
N ARG A 57 1.12 -9.75 0.75
CA ARG A 57 1.68 -9.35 2.04
C ARG A 57 2.92 -8.50 1.80
N HIS A 58 2.78 -7.21 2.09
CA HIS A 58 3.89 -6.27 2.22
C HIS A 58 3.98 -5.85 3.68
N CYS A 59 5.20 -5.54 4.13
CA CYS A 59 5.37 -5.08 5.50
C CYS A 59 4.81 -3.66 5.64
N PHE A 60 3.83 -3.46 6.51
CA PHE A 60 3.26 -2.15 6.78
C PHE A 60 4.29 -1.12 7.24
N ASN A 61 5.35 -1.55 7.93
CA ASN A 61 6.37 -0.63 8.45
C ASN A 61 7.53 -0.37 7.48
N CYS A 62 7.84 -1.29 6.56
CA CYS A 62 9.04 -1.18 5.72
C CYS A 62 8.80 -1.46 4.23
N GLU A 63 7.56 -1.75 3.85
CA GLU A 63 7.06 -2.12 2.50
C GLU A 63 7.73 -3.32 1.85
N ASP A 64 8.71 -3.92 2.51
CA ASP A 64 9.37 -5.12 2.03
C ASP A 64 8.31 -6.19 1.73
N THR A 65 8.32 -6.67 0.49
CA THR A 65 7.46 -7.75 0.00
C THR A 65 8.14 -9.11 0.12
N LYS A 66 9.37 -9.15 0.62
CA LYS A 66 10.15 -10.37 0.83
C LYS A 66 10.49 -10.50 2.30
N SER A 67 9.84 -11.46 2.97
CA SER A 67 10.15 -11.76 4.36
C SER A 67 10.22 -13.25 4.59
N LYS A 68 11.17 -13.68 5.44
CA LYS A 68 11.26 -15.07 5.92
C LYS A 68 10.10 -15.45 6.86
N GLY A 69 9.33 -14.48 7.35
CA GLY A 69 8.17 -14.69 8.20
C GLY A 69 7.24 -13.48 8.24
N TRP A 70 5.94 -13.70 8.31
CA TRP A 70 4.91 -12.66 8.27
C TRP A 70 4.08 -12.69 9.55
N PHE A 71 3.93 -11.53 10.18
CA PHE A 71 3.22 -11.38 11.45
C PHE A 71 2.01 -10.48 11.22
N ARG A 72 0.80 -10.91 11.65
CA ARG A 72 -0.39 -10.06 11.57
C ARG A 72 -0.18 -8.78 12.40
N TYR A 73 -0.64 -7.68 11.85
CA TYR A 73 -0.67 -6.36 12.45
C TYR A 73 -2.10 -5.80 12.37
N ILE A 74 -2.30 -4.56 12.81
CA ILE A 74 -3.62 -3.91 12.94
C ILE A 74 -4.48 -4.11 11.67
N LYS A 75 -5.70 -4.62 11.85
CA LYS A 75 -6.65 -5.00 10.78
C LYS A 75 -6.06 -6.08 9.85
N GLU A 76 -5.86 -5.75 8.56
CA GLU A 76 -5.37 -6.65 7.52
C GLU A 76 -3.89 -6.41 7.17
N HIS A 77 -3.19 -5.64 8.00
CA HIS A 77 -1.79 -5.31 7.75
C HIS A 77 -0.87 -6.40 8.29
N PHE A 78 0.34 -6.48 7.74
CA PHE A 78 1.35 -7.44 8.17
C PHE A 78 2.68 -6.74 8.45
N LEU A 79 3.49 -7.31 9.32
CA LEU A 79 4.90 -6.93 9.51
C LEU A 79 5.80 -8.05 9.03
N CYS A 80 6.91 -7.69 8.37
CA CYS A 80 8.00 -8.62 8.13
C CYS A 80 8.66 -9.02 9.45
N ASN A 81 9.38 -10.13 9.45
CA ASN A 81 10.07 -10.67 10.62
C ASN A 81 10.98 -9.63 11.29
N ALA A 82 11.76 -8.89 10.49
CA ALA A 82 12.67 -7.89 11.04
C ALA A 82 11.94 -6.71 11.72
N CYS A 83 10.81 -6.25 11.17
CA CYS A 83 10.02 -5.17 11.76
C CYS A 83 9.24 -5.63 13.00
N HIS A 84 8.72 -6.85 12.99
CA HIS A 84 8.05 -7.43 14.15
C HIS A 84 9.00 -7.54 15.35
N GLN A 85 10.19 -8.11 15.13
CA GLN A 85 11.20 -8.26 16.19
C GLN A 85 11.72 -6.91 16.68
N TYR A 86 11.89 -5.94 15.77
CA TYR A 86 12.28 -4.58 16.16
C TYR A 86 11.24 -3.93 17.09
N LYS A 87 9.95 -4.00 16.74
CA LYS A 87 8.88 -3.48 17.60
C LYS A 87 8.87 -4.15 18.96
N LYS A 88 9.04 -5.48 19.02
CA LYS A 88 9.08 -6.24 20.28
C LYS A 88 10.22 -5.76 21.19
N ARG A 89 11.38 -5.45 20.61
CA ARG A 89 12.58 -4.97 21.36
C ARG A 89 12.55 -3.49 21.72
N ASN A 90 11.80 -2.67 20.99
CA ASN A 90 11.79 -1.21 21.15
C ASN A 90 10.44 -0.69 21.67
N ASN A 91 9.75 -1.46 22.52
CA ASN A 91 8.47 -1.08 23.13
C ASN A 91 7.44 -0.56 22.11
N GLY A 92 7.29 -1.27 20.99
CA GLY A 92 6.33 -0.95 19.94
C GLY A 92 6.77 0.15 18.96
N LYS A 93 7.96 0.74 19.12
CA LYS A 93 8.50 1.73 18.17
C LYS A 93 8.69 1.12 16.78
N ASN A 94 8.32 1.88 15.76
CA ASN A 94 8.51 1.51 14.36
C ASN A 94 10.00 1.50 14.01
N ARG A 95 10.44 0.50 13.22
CA ARG A 95 11.76 0.52 12.61
C ARG A 95 11.74 1.59 11.53
N THR A 96 12.33 2.75 11.79
CA THR A 96 12.41 3.84 10.83
C THR A 96 13.25 3.39 9.65
N ASN A 97 12.59 3.00 8.55
CA ASN A 97 13.26 2.90 7.27
C ASN A 97 13.53 4.35 6.82
N GLN A 98 14.78 4.72 6.59
CA GLN A 98 15.14 5.99 5.96
C GLN A 98 14.39 6.21 4.63
N LEU A 99 13.89 5.13 4.01
CA LEU A 99 12.98 5.16 2.86
C LEU A 99 11.62 5.79 3.15
N TRP A 100 11.01 5.59 4.32
CA TRP A 100 9.68 6.15 4.64
C TRP A 100 9.72 7.66 4.87
N LEU A 101 10.79 8.16 5.51
CA LEU A 101 11.05 9.60 5.56
C LEU A 101 11.25 10.22 4.16
N LYS A 102 11.68 9.42 3.17
CA LYS A 102 11.77 9.81 1.76
C LYS A 102 10.41 9.71 1.05
N ILE A 103 9.66 8.62 1.18
CA ILE A 103 8.34 8.44 0.54
C ILE A 103 7.33 9.47 1.06
N GLU A 104 7.31 9.70 2.38
CA GLU A 104 6.49 10.74 3.00
C GLU A 104 6.99 12.16 2.62
N LYS A 105 8.27 12.32 2.24
CA LYS A 105 8.78 13.54 1.58
C LYS A 105 8.25 13.70 0.16
N HIS A 106 8.12 12.62 -0.59
CA HIS A 106 7.73 12.61 -2.02
C HIS A 106 6.22 12.78 -2.24
N ASN A 107 5.37 12.44 -1.26
CA ASN A 107 3.92 12.59 -1.35
C ASN A 107 3.36 13.83 -0.64
N ARG A 108 4.21 14.79 -0.22
CA ARG A 108 3.71 16.06 0.31
C ARG A 108 3.32 17.00 -0.83
N GLN A 109 2.06 17.39 -0.85
CA GLN A 109 1.50 18.35 -1.78
C GLN A 109 0.85 19.49 -1.01
N CYS A 110 1.06 20.73 -1.44
CA CYS A 110 0.37 21.88 -0.86
C CYS A 110 -1.13 21.79 -1.15
N TYR A 111 -1.96 21.85 -0.11
CA TYR A 111 -3.41 21.83 -0.25
C TYR A 111 -3.95 23.02 -1.07
N ILE A 112 -3.28 24.18 -1.02
CA ILE A 112 -3.75 25.40 -1.69
C ILE A 112 -3.33 25.45 -3.16
N CYS A 113 -2.05 25.23 -3.46
CA CYS A 113 -1.49 25.45 -4.79
C CYS A 113 -0.95 24.19 -5.47
N GLY A 114 -1.07 23.02 -4.84
CA GLY A 114 -0.70 21.75 -5.45
C GLY A 114 0.80 21.51 -5.62
N VAL A 115 1.68 22.43 -5.21
CA VAL A 115 3.14 22.22 -5.34
C VAL A 115 3.61 21.06 -4.48
N THR A 116 4.51 20.24 -5.04
CA THR A 116 5.09 19.07 -4.38
C THR A 116 6.49 19.33 -3.83
N GLN A 117 7.04 20.54 -4.05
CA GLN A 117 8.33 20.97 -3.55
C GLN A 117 8.24 22.37 -2.94
N THR A 118 8.93 22.58 -1.81
CA THR A 118 8.98 23.85 -1.08
C THR A 118 10.18 23.82 -0.12
N LYS A 119 10.75 25.00 0.20
CA LYS A 119 11.87 25.11 1.15
C LYS A 119 11.53 24.55 2.53
N PHE A 120 10.31 24.83 2.99
CA PHE A 120 9.75 24.30 4.25
C PHE A 120 8.27 23.98 4.07
N TRP A 121 7.79 22.95 4.76
CA TRP A 121 6.39 22.59 4.85
C TRP A 121 5.77 23.21 6.09
N ARG A 122 4.57 23.79 5.95
CA ARG A 122 3.74 24.31 7.04
C ARG A 122 2.49 23.41 7.18
N ARG A 123 1.78 23.54 8.30
CA ARG A 123 0.48 22.88 8.51
C ARG A 123 -0.64 23.91 8.57
N HIS A 124 -1.76 23.59 7.94
CA HIS A 124 -3.02 24.32 8.11
C HIS A 124 -3.51 24.09 9.54
N SER A 125 -3.76 25.16 10.30
CA SER A 125 -4.09 25.08 11.73
C SER A 125 -5.38 24.30 12.01
N GLU A 126 -6.41 24.47 11.18
CA GLU A 126 -7.71 23.81 11.34
C GLU A 126 -7.78 22.43 10.64
N LEU A 127 -7.40 22.37 9.36
CA LEU A 127 -7.56 21.16 8.54
C LEU A 127 -6.42 20.15 8.70
N GLY A 128 -5.32 20.50 9.37
CA GLY A 128 -4.13 19.65 9.53
C GLY A 128 -3.37 19.33 8.22
N ARG A 129 -3.85 19.83 7.08
CA ARG A 129 -3.29 19.62 5.72
C ARG A 129 -1.95 20.32 5.53
N TYR A 130 -1.14 19.79 4.61
CA TYR A 130 0.17 20.36 4.28
C TYR A 130 0.04 21.63 3.43
N LEU A 131 0.85 22.64 3.76
CA LEU A 131 0.97 23.88 3.01
C LEU A 131 2.43 24.11 2.63
N CYS A 132 2.67 24.64 1.43
CA CYS A 132 3.98 25.16 1.09
C CYS A 132 4.30 26.43 1.89
N ASN A 133 5.58 26.82 1.92
CA ASN A 133 6.01 27.96 2.73
C ASN A 133 5.30 29.28 2.35
N PRO A 134 5.17 29.64 1.05
CA PRO A 134 4.39 30.81 0.66
C PRO A 134 2.92 30.74 1.09
N CYS A 135 2.20 29.67 0.75
CA CYS A 135 0.77 29.55 1.05
C CYS A 135 0.47 29.58 2.55
N GLY A 136 1.32 28.96 3.38
CA GLY A 136 1.14 29.02 4.84
C GLY A 136 1.41 30.41 5.42
N GLN A 137 2.30 31.21 4.82
CA GLN A 137 2.52 32.59 5.25
C GLN A 137 1.37 33.51 4.84
N THR A 138 0.87 33.39 3.60
CA THR A 138 -0.30 34.13 3.12
C THR A 138 -1.53 33.83 3.97
N GLN A 139 -1.76 32.54 4.27
CA GLN A 139 -2.85 32.12 5.13
C GLN A 139 -2.72 32.70 6.55
N ARG A 140 -1.53 32.60 7.16
CA ARG A 140 -1.28 33.19 8.50
C ARG A 140 -1.55 34.69 8.49
N GLY A 141 -1.09 35.41 7.46
CA GLY A 141 -1.33 36.84 7.31
C GLY A 141 -2.81 37.20 7.21
N TYR A 142 -3.58 36.45 6.42
CA TYR A 142 -5.03 36.63 6.30
C TYR A 142 -5.76 36.42 7.64
N TYR A 143 -5.43 35.35 8.37
CA TYR A 143 -6.04 35.09 9.67
C TYR A 143 -5.65 36.13 10.74
N LEU A 144 -4.40 36.60 10.74
CA LEU A 144 -3.97 37.67 11.65
C LEU A 144 -4.70 39.00 11.35
N LYS A 145 -4.87 39.35 10.07
CA LYS A 145 -5.66 40.54 9.67
C LYS A 145 -7.13 40.41 10.08
N ARG A 146 -7.77 39.24 9.87
CA ARG A 146 -9.15 39.02 10.32
C ARG A 146 -9.31 39.08 11.83
N ARG A 147 -8.34 38.60 12.60
CA ARG A 147 -8.35 38.71 14.07
C ARG A 147 -8.16 40.16 14.53
N ALA A 148 -7.28 40.91 13.89
CA ALA A 148 -7.09 42.34 14.17
C ALA A 148 -8.35 43.16 13.85
N ASN A 149 -9.02 42.89 12.72
CA ASN A 149 -10.27 43.56 12.35
C ASN A 149 -11.42 43.21 13.30
N LYS A 150 -11.54 41.94 13.74
CA LYS A 150 -12.54 41.55 14.76
C LYS A 150 -12.33 42.23 16.11
N ASN A 151 -11.10 42.57 16.46
CA ASN A 151 -10.79 43.26 17.71
C ASN A 151 -10.95 44.79 17.62
N SER A 152 -11.25 45.34 16.44
CA SER A 152 -11.48 46.78 16.23
C SER A 152 -12.97 47.14 16.05
N GLU A 153 -13.87 46.16 15.98
CA GLU A 153 -15.34 46.35 15.95
C GLU A 153 -15.99 46.19 17.35
N GLY A 154 -15.22 46.34 18.43
CA GLY A 154 -15.66 46.08 19.81
C GLY A 154 -15.30 47.18 20.81
N ILE A 155 -15.27 48.45 20.37
CA ILE A 155 -15.24 49.62 21.26
C ILE A 155 -16.27 50.61 20.74
N GLU A 156 -17.51 50.44 21.20
CA GLU A 156 -18.44 51.52 21.51
C GLU A 156 -18.95 51.29 22.94
#